data_AF-A0A4Y2LGC5-F1
#
_entry.id   AF-A0A4Y2LGC5-F1
#
_cell.length_a   1.000
_cell.length_b   1.000
_cell.length_c   1.000
_cell.angle_alpha   90.00
_cell.angle_beta   90.00
_cell.angle_gamma   90.00
#
_symmetry.space_group_name_H-M   'P 1'
#
loop_
_entity.id
_entity.type
_entity.pdbx_description
1 polymer ?
#
loop_
_entity_poly.entity_id
_entity_poly.type
_entity_poly.pdbx_seq_one_letter_code
_entity_poly.pdbx_strand_id
1 'polypeptide(L)'
;MYNYWRNLQKSACRRSETQEENERNFISDLNNLFDIAHGNALEIIKIEEDRKFLLSQREPGRRGCLMGIDMKLAKREIRALLRVIEQENRRAKAHHSLLGI
;
A
#
# COMPACT_ATOMS: atom_id res chain seq x y z
N MET A 1 -13.77 11.92 -3.91
CA MET A 1 -13.37 12.22 -2.51
C MET A 1 -12.80 13.63 -2.30
N TYR A 2 -11.69 14.02 -2.95
CA TYR A 2 -11.07 15.34 -2.74
C TYR A 2 -12.01 16.55 -2.93
N ASN A 3 -12.66 16.67 -4.09
CA ASN A 3 -13.58 17.79 -4.35
C ASN A 3 -14.81 17.79 -3.44
N TYR A 4 -15.27 16.61 -3.05
CA TYR A 4 -16.38 16.45 -2.11
C TYR A 4 -16.00 16.97 -0.72
N TRP A 5 -14.81 16.60 -0.22
CA TRP A 5 -14.25 17.17 1.01
C TRP A 5 -14.11 18.70 0.96
N ARG A 6 -13.54 19.25 -0.14
CA ARG A 6 -13.38 20.71 -0.31
C ARG A 6 -14.71 21.45 -0.27
N ASN A 7 -15.78 20.84 -0.79
CA ASN A 7 -17.11 21.42 -0.72
C ASN A 7 -17.72 21.31 0.69
N LEU A 8 -17.51 20.18 1.37
CA LEU A 8 -17.94 19.96 2.75
C LEU A 8 -17.35 21.02 3.70
N GLN A 9 -16.08 21.37 3.51
CA GLN A 9 -15.38 22.38 4.31
C GLN A 9 -16.01 23.79 4.24
N LYS A 10 -16.66 24.15 3.12
CA LYS A 10 -17.27 25.47 2.94
C LYS A 10 -18.40 25.74 3.94
N SER A 11 -18.98 24.68 4.48
CA SER A 11 -20.12 24.72 5.39
C SER A 11 -19.80 24.17 6.78
N ALA A 12 -18.52 23.92 7.10
CA ALA A 12 -18.11 23.22 8.33
C ALA A 12 -18.51 23.93 9.64
N CYS A 13 -18.78 25.24 9.60
CA CYS A 13 -19.26 25.99 10.77
C CYS A 13 -20.78 25.88 10.99
N ARG A 14 -21.53 25.30 10.05
CA ARG A 14 -22.99 25.15 10.13
C ARG A 14 -23.34 23.82 10.77
N ARG A 15 -24.31 23.82 11.68
CA ARG A 15 -24.84 22.63 12.36
C ARG A 15 -26.25 22.29 11.87
N SER A 16 -26.46 22.37 10.56
CA SER A 16 -27.72 21.95 9.96
C SER A 16 -27.74 20.44 9.78
N GLU A 17 -28.91 19.84 9.85
CA GLU A 17 -29.11 18.39 9.68
C GLU A 17 -28.49 17.88 8.36
N THR A 18 -28.68 18.61 7.26
CA THR A 18 -28.08 18.30 5.96
C THR A 18 -26.55 18.32 5.99
N GLN A 19 -25.93 19.27 6.70
CA GLN A 19 -24.48 19.35 6.80
C GLN A 19 -23.93 18.17 7.60
N GLU A 20 -24.57 17.84 8.72
CA GLU A 20 -24.19 16.70 9.55
C GLU A 20 -24.39 15.37 8.81
N GLU A 21 -25.44 15.24 8.00
CA GLU A 21 -25.65 14.05 7.16
C GLU A 21 -24.59 13.92 6.07
N ASN A 22 -24.23 15.01 5.40
CA ASN A 22 -23.16 15.01 4.41
C ASN A 22 -21.80 14.64 5.04
N GLU A 23 -21.54 15.09 6.28
CA GLU A 23 -20.35 14.71 7.06
C GLU A 23 -20.36 13.24 7.44
N ARG A 24 -21.49 12.70 7.90
CA ARG A 24 -21.65 11.25 8.18
C ARG A 24 -21.40 10.42 6.93
N ASN A 25 -21.98 10.82 5.79
CA ASN A 25 -21.80 10.14 4.51
C ASN A 25 -20.33 10.20 4.06
N PHE A 26 -19.68 11.36 4.19
CA PHE A 26 -18.26 11.51 3.89
C PHE A 26 -17.39 10.57 4.73
N ILE A 27 -17.64 10.47 6.04
CA ILE A 27 -16.90 9.58 6.95
C ILE A 27 -17.14 8.11 6.57
N SER A 28 -18.38 7.74 6.24
CA SER A 28 -18.73 6.40 5.79
C SER A 28 -17.97 6.02 4.52
N ASP A 29 -18.00 6.90 3.51
CA ASP A 29 -17.28 6.70 2.26
C ASP A 29 -15.75 6.68 2.45
N LEU A 30 -15.23 7.47 3.41
CA LEU A 30 -13.80 7.47 3.73
C LEU A 30 -13.37 6.14 4.34
N ASN A 31 -14.22 5.51 5.16
CA ASN A 31 -13.96 4.17 5.68
C ASN A 31 -13.91 3.11 4.57
N ASN A 32 -14.63 3.32 3.46
CA ASN A 32 -14.62 2.45 2.27
C ASN A 32 -13.45 2.75 1.30
N LEU A 33 -12.78 3.90 1.43
CA LEU A 33 -11.76 4.36 0.46
C LEU A 33 -10.49 3.48 0.48
N PHE A 34 -10.18 2.82 1.60
CA PHE A 34 -9.02 1.92 1.70
C PHE A 34 -9.23 0.56 1.00
N ASP A 35 -10.48 0.18 0.70
CA ASP A 35 -10.81 -1.09 0.02
C ASP A 35 -10.45 -1.10 -1.46
N ILE A 36 -10.20 0.09 -2.02
CA ILE A 36 -9.86 0.37 -3.42
C ILE A 36 -8.39 0.83 -3.52
N ALA A 37 -7.48 0.27 -2.72
CA ALA A 37 -6.04 0.61 -2.81
C ALA A 37 -5.47 0.39 -4.23
N HIS A 38 -6.02 -0.58 -4.97
CA HIS A 38 -5.81 -0.76 -6.41
C HIS A 38 -6.90 -1.70 -6.96
N GLY A 39 -7.61 -1.29 -8.02
CA GLY A 39 -8.65 -2.14 -8.65
C GLY A 39 -8.13 -3.53 -9.04
N ASN A 40 -6.87 -3.58 -9.49
CA ASN A 40 -6.20 -4.80 -9.93
C ASN A 40 -5.29 -5.42 -8.83
N ALA A 41 -5.40 -5.00 -7.57
CA ALA A 41 -4.57 -5.55 -6.49
C ALA A 41 -4.68 -7.08 -6.39
N LEU A 42 -5.91 -7.59 -6.55
CA LEU A 42 -6.19 -9.03 -6.58
C LEU A 42 -5.66 -9.71 -7.86
N GLU A 43 -5.26 -9.01 -8.91
CA GLU A 43 -4.65 -9.65 -10.08
C GLU A 43 -3.12 -9.69 -9.93
N ILE A 44 -2.55 -8.67 -9.29
CA ILE A 44 -1.11 -8.52 -9.06
C ILE A 44 -0.62 -9.52 -8.00
N ILE A 45 -1.42 -9.78 -6.96
CA ILE A 45 -1.01 -10.65 -5.84
C ILE A 45 -1.18 -12.11 -6.19
N LYS A 46 -0.06 -12.83 -6.11
CA LYS A 46 0.06 -14.25 -6.46
C LYS A 46 -0.07 -15.18 -5.25
N ILE A 47 0.20 -14.69 -4.05
CA ILE A 47 0.14 -15.48 -2.81
C ILE A 47 -1.30 -15.50 -2.31
N GLU A 48 -1.86 -16.69 -2.07
CA GLU A 48 -3.27 -16.84 -1.77
C GLU A 48 -3.64 -16.30 -0.38
N GLU A 49 -2.75 -16.45 0.59
CA GLU A 49 -2.87 -15.89 1.93
C GLU A 49 -2.98 -14.36 1.88
N ASP A 50 -2.14 -13.71 1.07
CA ASP A 50 -2.16 -12.25 0.92
C ASP A 50 -3.45 -11.77 0.21
N ARG A 51 -3.98 -12.56 -0.74
CA ARG A 51 -5.27 -12.27 -1.37
C ARG A 51 -6.41 -12.37 -0.35
N LYS A 52 -6.42 -13.42 0.47
CA LYS A 52 -7.41 -13.63 1.54
C LYS A 52 -7.33 -12.51 2.57
N PHE A 53 -6.13 -12.10 2.94
CA PHE A 53 -5.90 -10.96 3.81
C PHE A 53 -6.46 -9.66 3.23
N LEU A 54 -6.21 -9.36 1.95
CA LEU A 54 -6.79 -8.19 1.31
C LEU A 54 -8.32 -8.24 1.24
N LEU A 55 -8.90 -9.41 0.97
CA LEU A 55 -10.36 -9.57 0.99
C LEU A 55 -10.92 -9.34 2.39
N SER A 56 -10.22 -9.77 3.44
CA SER A 56 -10.65 -9.57 4.83
C SER A 56 -10.50 -8.11 5.29
N GLN A 57 -9.55 -7.36 4.72
CA GLN A 57 -9.48 -5.90 4.89
C GLN A 57 -10.71 -5.18 4.31
N ARG A 58 -11.28 -5.71 3.22
CA ARG A 58 -12.48 -5.17 2.56
C ARG A 58 -13.79 -5.43 3.30
N GLU A 59 -13.76 -6.28 4.33
CA GLU A 59 -14.94 -6.52 5.14
C GLU A 59 -15.17 -5.37 6.14
N PRO A 60 -16.42 -4.98 6.41
CA PRO A 60 -16.75 -4.00 7.43
C PRO A 60 -16.10 -4.36 8.77
N GLY A 61 -15.47 -3.36 9.40
CA GLY A 61 -14.71 -3.54 10.64
C GLY A 61 -13.25 -3.96 10.45
N ARG A 62 -12.77 -4.13 9.22
CA ARG A 62 -11.35 -4.38 8.86
C ARG A 62 -10.74 -5.54 9.64
N ARG A 63 -11.32 -6.72 9.44
CA ARG A 63 -10.87 -7.95 10.11
C ARG A 63 -9.56 -8.44 9.49
N GLY A 64 -8.45 -7.95 10.00
CA GLY A 64 -7.11 -8.42 9.68
C GLY A 64 -6.09 -7.41 10.15
N CYS A 65 -4.98 -7.88 10.72
CA CYS A 65 -3.85 -7.04 11.04
C CYS A 65 -2.62 -7.58 10.33
N LEU A 66 -1.80 -6.69 9.76
CA LEU A 66 -0.45 -7.02 9.31
C LEU A 66 0.42 -7.20 10.56
N MET A 67 0.34 -8.38 11.18
CA MET A 67 1.18 -8.74 12.32
C MET A 67 2.34 -9.58 11.82
N GLY A 68 3.56 -9.04 11.99
CA GLY A 68 4.81 -9.75 11.74
C GLY A 68 5.39 -9.51 10.34
N ILE A 69 6.72 -9.57 10.27
CA ILE A 69 7.46 -9.52 9.01
C ILE A 69 7.61 -10.97 8.52
N ASP A 70 7.29 -11.26 7.25
CA ASP A 70 7.57 -12.57 6.66
C ASP A 70 9.09 -12.77 6.55
N MET A 71 9.67 -13.48 7.51
CA MET A 71 11.10 -13.79 7.53
C MET A 71 11.55 -14.64 6.34
N LYS A 72 10.67 -15.45 5.74
CA LYS A 72 11.04 -16.21 4.55
C LYS A 72 11.18 -15.27 3.36
N LEU A 73 10.24 -14.34 3.18
CA LEU A 73 10.31 -13.32 2.14
C LEU A 73 11.51 -12.39 2.35
N ALA A 74 11.69 -11.84 3.56
CA ALA A 74 12.80 -10.96 3.88
C ALA A 74 14.16 -11.62 3.61
N LYS A 75 14.34 -12.89 4.00
CA LYS A 75 15.57 -13.65 3.67
C LYS A 75 15.75 -13.89 2.17
N ARG A 76 14.67 -14.02 1.39
CA ARG A 76 14.74 -14.18 -0.07
C ARG A 76 15.17 -12.87 -0.74
N GLU A 77 14.62 -11.75 -0.29
CA GLU A 77 14.94 -10.41 -0.80
C GLU A 77 16.39 -10.03 -0.46
N ILE A 78 16.83 -10.26 0.78
CA ILE A 78 18.23 -10.06 1.18
C ILE A 78 19.18 -10.86 0.28
N ARG A 79 18.88 -12.14 0.01
CA ARG A 79 19.69 -12.97 -0.90
C ARG A 79 19.69 -12.43 -2.34
N ALA A 80 18.58 -11.90 -2.81
CA ALA A 80 18.50 -11.29 -4.14
C ALA A 80 19.36 -10.02 -4.22
N LEU A 81 19.28 -9.15 -3.22
CA LEU A 81 20.09 -7.94 -3.10
C LEU A 81 21.59 -8.26 -3.05
N LEU A 82 22.00 -9.25 -2.24
CA LEU A 82 23.40 -9.67 -2.17
C LEU A 82 23.95 -10.12 -3.53
N ARG A 83 23.16 -10.85 -4.32
CA ARG A 83 23.56 -11.26 -5.67
C ARG A 83 23.74 -10.07 -6.62
N VAL A 84 22.89 -9.05 -6.51
CA VAL A 84 23.02 -7.82 -7.31
C VAL A 84 24.31 -7.09 -6.95
N ILE A 85 24.55 -6.89 -5.65
CA ILE A 85 25.77 -6.24 -5.13
C ILE A 85 27.03 -7.00 -5.58
N GLU A 86 27.02 -8.32 -5.48
CA GLU A 86 28.16 -9.14 -5.91
C GLU A 86 28.41 -9.04 -7.42
N GLN A 87 27.35 -8.99 -8.23
CA GLN A 87 27.46 -8.80 -9.67
C GLN A 87 28.02 -7.42 -10.02
N GLU A 88 27.59 -6.37 -9.33
CA GLU A 88 28.12 -5.02 -9.49
C GLU A 88 29.59 -4.94 -9.10
N ASN A 89 29.97 -5.56 -7.98
CA ASN A 89 31.36 -5.65 -7.55
C ASN A 89 32.23 -6.40 -8.57
N ARG A 90 31.73 -7.50 -9.17
CA ARG A 90 32.43 -8.19 -10.26
C ARG A 90 32.63 -7.30 -11.47
N ARG A 91 31.60 -6.54 -11.88
CA ARG A 91 31.67 -5.60 -13.00
C ARG A 91 32.64 -4.45 -12.72
N ALA A 92 32.61 -3.88 -11.51
CA ALA A 92 33.51 -2.81 -11.10
C ALA A 92 34.97 -3.27 -11.09
N LYS A 93 35.26 -4.47 -10.56
CA LYS A 93 36.61 -5.07 -10.61
C LYS A 93 37.08 -5.30 -12.03
N ALA A 94 36.23 -5.87 -12.89
CA ALA A 94 36.57 -6.07 -14.31
C ALA A 94 36.84 -4.73 -15.02
N HIS A 95 36.04 -3.70 -14.74
CA HIS A 95 36.22 -2.36 -15.29
C HIS A 95 37.53 -1.70 -14.81
N HIS A 96 37.85 -1.82 -13.52
CA HIS A 96 39.11 -1.33 -12.95
C HIS A 96 40.32 -2.05 -13.58
N SER A 97 40.26 -3.38 -13.71
CA SER A 97 41.31 -4.16 -14.39
C SER A 97 41.45 -3.84 -15.88
N LEU A 98 40.36 -3.45 -16.57
CA LEU A 98 40.39 -3.03 -17.98
C LEU A 98 40.95 -1.61 -18.16
N LEU A 99 40.76 -0.72 -17.19
CA LEU A 99 41.25 0.66 -17.25
C LEU A 99 42.67 0.84 -16.69
N GLY A 100 43.25 -0.19 -16.05
CA GLY A 100 44.66 -0.18 -15.64
C GLY A 100 45.03 0.92 -14.64
N ILE A 101 44.08 1.30 -13.78
CA ILE A 101 44.32 2.09 -12.56
C ILE A 101 44.23 1.13 -11.39
#